data_AF-A0A449IKL8-F1
#
_entry.id   AF-A0A449IKL8-F1
#
_cell.length_a   1.000
_cell.length_b   1.000
_cell.length_c   1.000
_cell.angle_alpha   90.00
_cell.angle_beta   90.00
_cell.angle_gamma   90.00
#
_symmetry.space_group_name_H-M   'P 1'
#
loop_
_entity.id
_entity.type
_entity.pdbx_description
1 polymer ?
#
loop_
_entity_poly.entity_id
_entity_poly.type
_entity_poly.pdbx_seq_one_letter_code
_entity_poly.pdbx_strand_id
1 'polypeptide(L)'
;MNALQAVSKALQMKLTAFQKDPLEEDEDILRGAALLAIDVGIIMNTPALITEAQQVISWIEQWTAEQLEGYAVEMEESHAAWEKSREPLYEASRLAKSIVGREYNDPRWIELVNAYREAFPTFIVRNFVFARLDPTQMAFRLREFMSKVIQERKFGRSPTESEMRDCLPEAKARLQVQTMTYLERALPGYDFQGHIILKHPGS
;
A
#
# COMPACT_ATOMS: atom_id res chain seq x y z
N MET A 1 50.83 -30.09 20.35
CA MET A 1 49.44 -29.59 20.39
C MET A 1 48.54 -30.82 20.44
N ASN A 2 47.75 -31.01 21.49
CA ASN A 2 46.84 -32.16 21.57
C ASN A 2 45.56 -31.87 20.74
N ALA A 3 44.80 -32.90 20.37
CA ALA A 3 43.59 -32.74 19.55
C ALA A 3 42.55 -31.80 20.19
N LEU A 4 42.40 -31.81 21.51
CA LEU A 4 41.46 -30.95 22.25
C LEU A 4 41.85 -29.46 22.17
N GLN A 5 43.15 -29.15 22.24
CA GLN A 5 43.68 -27.81 22.04
C GLN A 5 43.46 -27.32 20.61
N ALA A 6 43.48 -28.23 19.63
CA ALA A 6 43.18 -27.90 18.25
C ALA A 6 41.69 -27.57 18.05
N VAL A 7 40.78 -28.33 18.68
CA VAL A 7 39.32 -28.06 18.65
C VAL A 7 38.99 -26.72 19.31
N SER A 8 39.50 -26.48 20.53
CA SER A 8 39.34 -25.21 21.24
C SER A 8 39.84 -24.02 20.42
N LYS A 9 41.07 -24.12 19.87
CA LYS A 9 41.64 -23.06 19.03
C LYS A 9 40.82 -22.82 17.75
N ALA A 10 40.36 -23.88 17.09
CA ALA A 10 39.55 -23.76 15.88
C ALA A 10 38.19 -23.10 16.16
N LEU A 11 37.55 -23.43 17.30
CA LEU A 11 36.30 -22.83 17.72
C LEU A 11 36.45 -21.33 17.98
N GLN A 12 37.49 -20.94 18.71
CA GLN A 12 37.79 -19.52 18.96
C GLN A 12 38.14 -18.74 17.69
N MET A 13 38.87 -19.37 16.76
CA MET A 13 39.16 -18.75 15.46
C MET A 13 37.88 -18.52 14.65
N LYS A 14 36.94 -19.46 14.66
CA LYS A 14 35.64 -19.31 14.00
C LYS A 14 34.79 -18.23 14.67
N LEU A 15 34.72 -18.20 16.01
CA LEU A 15 34.02 -17.13 16.75
C LEU A 15 34.62 -15.75 16.44
N THR A 16 35.95 -15.63 16.44
CA THR A 16 36.63 -14.36 16.14
C THR A 16 36.39 -13.91 14.69
N ALA A 17 36.33 -14.85 13.75
CA ALA A 17 36.00 -14.53 12.36
C ALA A 17 34.57 -14.02 12.24
N PHE A 18 33.61 -14.73 12.85
CA PHE A 18 32.21 -14.33 12.87
C PHE A 18 32.00 -12.96 13.53
N GLN A 19 32.66 -12.68 14.65
CA GLN A 19 32.58 -11.38 15.34
C GLN A 19 33.06 -10.20 14.47
N LYS A 20 33.93 -10.44 13.49
CA LYS A 20 34.43 -9.38 12.60
C LYS A 20 33.49 -9.09 11.44
N ASP A 21 32.81 -10.13 10.95
CA ASP A 21 31.91 -10.06 9.81
C ASP A 21 30.78 -11.09 9.99
N PRO A 22 29.78 -10.77 10.84
CA PRO A 22 28.76 -11.73 11.20
C PRO A 22 27.72 -11.82 10.08
N LEU A 23 27.79 -12.90 9.29
CA LEU A 23 26.80 -13.25 8.28
C LEU A 23 25.83 -14.28 8.85
N GLU A 24 24.53 -14.12 8.56
CA GLU A 24 23.49 -15.03 9.07
C GLU A 24 23.76 -16.51 8.72
N GLU A 25 24.29 -16.78 7.52
CA GLU A 25 24.67 -18.12 7.07
C GLU A 25 25.84 -18.74 7.87
N ASP A 26 26.71 -17.91 8.46
CA ASP A 26 27.86 -18.37 9.26
C ASP A 26 27.46 -18.67 10.72
N GLU A 27 26.27 -18.24 11.15
CA GLU A 27 25.76 -18.46 12.51
C GLU A 27 25.52 -19.94 12.77
N ASP A 28 24.79 -20.60 11.86
CA ASP A 28 24.50 -22.04 11.91
C ASP A 28 25.80 -22.87 11.91
N ILE A 29 26.80 -22.43 11.15
CA ILE A 29 28.11 -23.09 11.07
C ILE A 29 28.87 -22.96 12.40
N LEU A 30 28.84 -21.79 13.03
CA LEU A 30 29.49 -21.55 14.31
C LEU A 30 28.78 -22.28 15.46
N ARG A 31 27.44 -22.25 15.47
CA ARG A 31 26.59 -22.96 16.43
C ARG A 31 26.82 -24.48 16.33
N GLY A 32 26.84 -25.02 15.11
CA GLY A 32 27.15 -26.42 14.86
C GLY A 32 28.55 -26.82 15.33
N ALA A 33 29.55 -25.96 15.12
CA ALA A 33 30.91 -26.19 15.61
C ALA A 33 31.00 -26.18 17.16
N ALA A 34 30.25 -25.30 17.82
CA ALA A 34 30.18 -25.25 19.28
C ALA A 34 29.50 -26.50 19.86
N LEU A 35 28.38 -26.95 19.28
CA LEU A 35 27.71 -28.20 19.69
C LEU A 35 28.63 -29.41 19.52
N LEU A 36 29.35 -29.51 18.41
CA LEU A 36 30.34 -30.57 18.22
C LEU A 36 31.47 -30.53 19.26
N ALA A 37 31.92 -29.33 19.66
CA ALA A 37 32.93 -29.17 20.71
C ALA A 37 32.41 -29.60 22.09
N ILE A 38 31.12 -29.40 22.38
CA ILE A 38 30.46 -29.95 23.58
C ILE A 38 30.50 -31.47 23.55
N ASP A 39 30.09 -32.09 22.44
CA ASP A 39 30.06 -33.56 22.29
C ASP A 39 31.45 -34.17 22.48
N VAL A 40 32.48 -33.58 21.85
CA VAL A 40 33.88 -33.99 22.03
C VAL A 40 34.33 -33.79 23.47
N GLY A 41 33.94 -32.68 24.11
CA GLY A 41 34.23 -32.39 25.50
C GLY A 41 33.61 -33.42 26.46
N ILE A 42 32.40 -33.90 26.17
CA ILE A 42 31.73 -34.96 26.95
C ILE A 42 32.45 -36.30 26.77
N ILE A 43 32.71 -36.71 25.53
CA ILE A 43 33.36 -38.01 25.23
C ILE A 43 34.75 -38.09 25.86
N MET A 44 35.50 -36.97 25.82
CA MET A 44 36.87 -36.90 26.30
C MET A 44 36.97 -36.43 27.76
N ASN A 45 35.85 -36.27 28.46
CA ASN A 45 35.76 -35.77 29.83
C ASN A 45 36.59 -34.50 30.07
N THR A 46 36.41 -33.49 29.22
CA THR A 46 37.13 -32.21 29.24
C THR A 46 36.15 -31.06 29.50
N PRO A 47 35.88 -30.72 30.77
CA PRO A 47 34.93 -29.67 31.14
C PRO A 47 35.27 -28.29 30.57
N ALA A 48 36.56 -27.97 30.43
CA ALA A 48 37.01 -26.69 29.90
C ALA A 48 36.53 -26.44 28.46
N LEU A 49 36.53 -27.47 27.61
CA LEU A 49 36.06 -27.38 26.22
C LEU A 49 34.53 -27.19 26.16
N ILE A 50 33.81 -27.84 27.07
CA ILE A 50 32.35 -27.70 27.20
C ILE A 50 32.01 -26.26 27.59
N THR A 51 32.69 -25.71 28.61
CA THR A 51 32.46 -24.33 29.06
C THR A 51 32.76 -23.31 27.95
N GLU A 52 33.84 -23.51 27.20
CA GLU A 52 34.21 -22.63 26.09
C GLU A 52 33.18 -22.66 24.95
N ALA A 53 32.68 -23.85 24.61
CA ALA A 53 31.64 -23.99 23.62
C ALA A 53 30.29 -23.43 24.07
N GLN A 54 29.95 -23.53 25.35
CA GLN A 54 28.76 -22.90 25.92
C GLN A 54 28.85 -21.37 25.84
N GLN A 55 30.03 -20.78 26.08
CA GLN A 55 30.22 -19.34 25.93
C GLN A 55 30.01 -18.88 24.48
N VAL A 56 30.48 -19.66 23.50
CA VAL A 56 30.24 -19.40 22.07
C VAL A 56 28.75 -19.43 21.76
N ILE A 57 28.01 -20.44 22.25
CA ILE A 57 26.55 -20.53 22.07
C ILE A 57 25.84 -19.32 22.68
N SER A 58 26.15 -18.96 23.94
CA SER A 58 25.53 -17.81 24.59
C SER A 58 25.81 -16.49 23.85
N TRP A 59 27.00 -16.34 23.27
CA TRP A 59 27.32 -15.17 22.47
C TRP A 59 26.48 -15.13 21.17
N ILE A 60 26.33 -16.27 20.48
CA ILE A 60 25.47 -16.37 19.29
C ILE A 60 24.03 -16.00 19.63
N GLU A 61 23.49 -16.54 20.72
CA GLU A 61 22.12 -16.26 21.16
C GLU A 61 21.89 -14.76 21.42
N GLN A 62 22.86 -14.09 22.04
CA GLN A 62 22.83 -12.65 22.26
C GLN A 62 22.85 -11.87 20.94
N TRP A 63 23.78 -12.21 20.05
CA TRP A 63 23.87 -11.58 18.74
C TRP A 63 22.58 -11.75 17.93
N THR A 64 21.99 -12.95 17.89
CA THR A 64 20.72 -13.19 17.18
C THR A 64 19.59 -12.37 17.78
N ALA A 65 19.52 -12.25 19.11
CA ALA A 65 18.50 -11.42 19.77
C ALA A 65 18.65 -9.94 19.39
N GLU A 66 19.88 -9.40 19.37
CA GLU A 66 20.17 -8.03 18.96
C GLU A 66 19.83 -7.79 17.48
N GLN A 67 20.09 -8.76 16.59
CA GLN A 67 19.69 -8.67 15.19
C GLN A 67 18.17 -8.63 15.03
N LEU A 68 17.45 -9.51 15.72
CA LEU A 68 15.98 -9.54 15.68
C LEU A 68 15.37 -8.23 16.20
N GLU A 69 15.95 -7.64 17.24
CA GLU A 69 15.54 -6.32 17.75
C GLU A 69 15.82 -5.21 16.72
N GLY A 70 17.00 -5.21 16.08
CA GLY A 70 17.33 -4.28 15.00
C GLY A 70 16.37 -4.38 13.82
N TYR A 71 16.06 -5.60 13.37
CA TYR A 71 15.08 -5.85 12.31
C TYR A 71 13.68 -5.39 12.71
N ALA A 72 13.27 -5.60 13.96
CA ALA A 72 11.97 -5.15 14.45
C ALA A 72 11.85 -3.61 14.42
N VAL A 73 12.89 -2.90 14.85
CA VAL A 73 12.96 -1.44 14.79
C VAL A 73 12.93 -0.95 13.35
N GLU A 74 13.72 -1.54 12.44
CA GLU A 74 13.73 -1.17 11.03
C GLU A 74 12.36 -1.40 10.36
N MET A 75 11.70 -2.52 10.67
CA MET A 75 10.35 -2.79 10.19
C MET A 75 9.35 -1.75 10.72
N GLU A 76 9.41 -1.41 12.00
CA GLU A 76 8.54 -0.39 12.59
C GLU A 76 8.75 0.99 11.94
N GLU A 77 10.01 1.40 11.73
CA GLU A 77 10.34 2.65 11.04
C GLU A 77 9.86 2.65 9.58
N SER A 78 10.04 1.54 8.86
CA SER A 78 9.55 1.36 7.49
C SER A 78 8.02 1.44 7.42
N HIS A 79 7.32 0.79 8.37
CA HIS A 79 5.88 0.86 8.50
C HIS A 79 5.39 2.28 8.81
N ALA A 80 6.03 2.98 9.75
CA ALA A 80 5.71 4.36 10.08
C ALA A 80 5.93 5.31 8.89
N ALA A 81 7.03 5.13 8.14
CA ALA A 81 7.29 5.88 6.92
C ALA A 81 6.24 5.60 5.83
N TRP A 82 5.81 4.35 5.69
CA TRP A 82 4.74 3.95 4.77
C TRP A 82 3.40 4.58 5.17
N GLU A 83 3.01 4.55 6.44
CA GLU A 83 1.78 5.20 6.91
C GLU A 83 1.81 6.72 6.68
N LYS A 84 2.94 7.36 7.01
CA LYS A 84 3.14 8.80 6.80
C LYS A 84 3.03 9.19 5.32
N SER A 85 3.47 8.32 4.40
CA SER A 85 3.33 8.54 2.96
C SER A 85 1.86 8.57 2.48
N ARG A 86 0.94 7.97 3.26
CA ARG A 86 -0.49 7.87 2.94
C ARG A 86 -1.35 8.94 3.58
N GLU A 87 -0.87 9.65 4.59
CA GLU A 87 -1.59 10.75 5.23
C GLU A 87 -2.18 11.76 4.21
N PRO A 88 -1.43 12.21 3.18
CA PRO A 88 -1.97 13.12 2.18
C PRO A 88 -3.17 12.54 1.40
N LEU A 89 -3.19 11.22 1.19
CA LEU A 89 -4.27 10.53 0.49
C LEU A 89 -5.53 10.44 1.34
N TYR A 90 -5.38 10.13 2.63
CA TYR A 90 -6.49 10.12 3.57
C TYR A 90 -7.10 11.51 3.72
N GLU A 91 -6.25 12.52 3.82
CA GLU A 91 -6.68 13.91 3.89
C GLU A 91 -7.38 14.39 2.62
N ALA A 92 -6.84 14.07 1.44
CA ALA A 92 -7.51 14.36 0.16
C ALA A 92 -8.90 13.72 0.08
N SER A 93 -9.02 12.46 0.50
CA SER A 93 -10.30 11.73 0.52
C SER A 93 -11.31 12.35 1.50
N ARG A 94 -10.83 12.74 2.69
CA ARG A 94 -11.63 13.41 3.71
C ARG A 94 -12.17 14.76 3.20
N LEU A 95 -11.32 15.58 2.60
CA LEU A 95 -11.71 16.87 2.02
C LEU A 95 -12.61 16.71 0.80
N ALA A 96 -12.37 15.72 -0.07
CA ALA A 96 -13.27 15.42 -1.18
C ALA A 96 -14.68 15.09 -0.68
N LYS A 97 -14.78 14.33 0.41
CA LYS A 97 -16.07 14.01 1.05
C LYS A 97 -16.74 15.23 1.68
N SER A 98 -15.99 16.15 2.29
CA SER A 98 -16.59 17.38 2.84
C SER A 98 -17.09 18.32 1.75
N ILE A 99 -16.40 18.41 0.61
CA ILE A 99 -16.76 19.29 -0.51
C ILE A 99 -17.94 18.73 -1.32
N VAL A 100 -17.91 17.44 -1.67
CA VAL A 100 -18.95 16.81 -2.51
C VAL A 100 -20.17 16.39 -1.69
N GLY A 101 -19.97 16.01 -0.44
CA GLY A 101 -21.02 15.42 0.39
C GLY A 101 -21.33 13.97 0.04
N ARG A 102 -22.51 13.50 0.48
CA ARG A 102 -22.95 12.10 0.31
C ARG A 102 -23.51 11.83 -1.09
N GLU A 103 -24.19 12.81 -1.66
CA GLU A 103 -24.95 12.71 -2.90
C GLU A 103 -24.59 13.86 -3.84
N TYR A 104 -24.48 13.57 -5.12
CA TYR A 104 -24.22 14.54 -6.18
C TYR A 104 -25.23 14.29 -7.28
N ASN A 105 -26.19 15.21 -7.40
CA ASN A 105 -27.23 15.14 -8.41
C ASN A 105 -26.91 16.15 -9.52
N ASP A 106 -26.88 15.66 -10.75
CA ASP A 106 -26.82 16.50 -11.94
C ASP A 106 -28.04 16.14 -12.81
N PRO A 107 -29.07 17.01 -12.82
CA PRO A 107 -30.36 16.69 -13.42
C PRO A 107 -30.28 16.40 -14.92
N ARG A 108 -29.25 16.94 -15.58
CA ARG A 108 -28.98 16.74 -17.01
C ARG A 108 -28.90 15.27 -17.40
N TRP A 109 -28.42 14.41 -16.50
CA TRP A 109 -28.31 12.98 -16.79
C TRP A 109 -29.67 12.30 -16.94
N ILE A 110 -30.62 12.64 -16.07
CA ILE A 110 -31.97 12.10 -16.12
C ILE A 110 -32.70 12.65 -17.35
N GLU A 111 -32.52 13.94 -17.65
CA GLU A 111 -33.09 14.56 -18.84
C GLU A 111 -32.58 13.90 -20.14
N LEU A 112 -31.28 13.59 -20.23
CA LEU A 112 -30.73 12.86 -21.39
C LEU A 112 -31.32 11.45 -21.53
N VAL A 113 -31.52 10.74 -20.42
CA VAL A 113 -32.17 9.41 -20.45
C VAL A 113 -33.64 9.54 -20.87
N ASN A 114 -34.35 10.58 -20.43
CA ASN A 114 -35.72 10.83 -20.85
C ASN A 114 -35.81 11.16 -22.35
N ALA A 115 -34.92 12.02 -22.85
CA ALA A 115 -34.85 12.36 -24.26
C ALA A 115 -34.52 11.12 -25.14
N TYR A 116 -33.69 10.20 -24.65
CA TYR A 116 -33.48 8.90 -25.29
C TYR A 116 -34.77 8.07 -25.34
N ARG A 117 -35.53 7.99 -24.24
CA ARG A 117 -36.79 7.23 -24.19
C ARG A 117 -37.84 7.79 -25.13
N GLU A 118 -37.88 9.11 -25.31
CA GLU A 118 -38.76 9.77 -26.27
C GLU A 118 -38.36 9.46 -27.71
N ALA A 119 -37.07 9.45 -28.02
CA ALA A 119 -36.56 9.10 -29.36
C ALA A 119 -36.73 7.60 -29.68
N PHE A 120 -36.64 6.72 -28.67
CA PHE A 120 -36.72 5.27 -28.81
C PHE A 120 -37.76 4.66 -27.85
N PRO A 121 -39.07 4.89 -28.09
CA PRO A 121 -40.13 4.50 -27.15
C PRO A 121 -40.27 2.98 -26.98
N THR A 122 -39.81 2.19 -27.96
CA THR A 122 -39.81 0.72 -27.92
C THR A 122 -38.61 0.14 -27.17
N PHE A 123 -37.58 0.95 -26.89
CA PHE A 123 -36.37 0.50 -26.21
C PHE A 123 -36.53 0.57 -24.69
N ILE A 124 -36.31 -0.56 -24.03
CA ILE A 124 -36.36 -0.64 -22.57
C ILE A 124 -35.00 -0.23 -21.99
N VAL A 125 -34.94 0.96 -21.41
CA VAL A 125 -33.77 1.42 -20.63
C VAL A 125 -33.64 0.54 -19.39
N ARG A 126 -32.51 -0.18 -19.27
CA ARG A 126 -32.30 -1.12 -18.16
C ARG A 126 -31.98 -0.39 -16.86
N ASN A 127 -32.35 -0.99 -15.74
CA ASN A 127 -32.12 -0.45 -14.38
C ASN A 127 -30.66 -0.11 -14.07
N PHE A 128 -29.70 -0.79 -14.71
CA PHE A 128 -28.27 -0.51 -14.51
C PHE A 128 -27.90 0.92 -14.91
N VAL A 129 -28.64 1.55 -15.84
CA VAL A 129 -28.39 2.93 -16.27
C VAL A 129 -28.71 3.88 -15.12
N PHE A 130 -29.86 3.70 -14.49
CA PHE A 130 -30.26 4.49 -13.31
C PHE A 130 -29.36 4.22 -12.11
N ALA A 131 -28.94 2.97 -11.89
CA ALA A 131 -27.95 2.65 -10.85
C ALA A 131 -26.59 3.33 -11.11
N ARG A 132 -26.20 3.50 -12.38
CA ARG A 132 -24.98 4.21 -12.75
C ARG A 132 -25.08 5.71 -12.44
N LEU A 133 -26.26 6.29 -12.66
CA LEU A 133 -26.57 7.72 -12.47
C LEU A 133 -27.04 8.06 -11.05
N ASP A 134 -27.15 7.06 -10.17
CA ASP A 134 -27.56 7.24 -8.78
C ASP A 134 -26.72 8.33 -8.09
N PRO A 135 -27.33 9.29 -7.35
CA PRO A 135 -26.61 10.40 -6.75
C PRO A 135 -25.48 9.98 -5.79
N THR A 136 -25.63 8.85 -5.09
CA THR A 136 -24.59 8.32 -4.20
C THR A 136 -23.41 7.79 -5.01
N GLN A 137 -23.69 7.07 -6.09
CA GLN A 137 -22.68 6.55 -7.01
C GLN A 137 -21.93 7.68 -7.74
N MET A 138 -22.65 8.72 -8.15
CA MET A 138 -22.08 9.89 -8.79
C MET A 138 -21.20 10.70 -7.83
N ALA A 139 -21.63 10.89 -6.58
CA ALA A 139 -20.81 11.51 -5.55
C ALA A 139 -19.53 10.72 -5.25
N PHE A 140 -19.64 9.39 -5.19
CA PHE A 140 -18.48 8.52 -4.98
C PHE A 140 -17.44 8.69 -6.09
N ARG A 141 -17.86 8.61 -7.36
CA ARG A 141 -16.94 8.81 -8.50
C ARG A 141 -16.38 10.22 -8.57
N LEU A 142 -17.18 11.24 -8.25
CA LEU A 142 -16.70 12.62 -8.22
C LEU A 142 -15.57 12.79 -7.20
N ARG A 143 -15.71 12.20 -6.00
CA ARG A 143 -14.66 12.18 -4.98
C ARG A 143 -13.40 11.47 -5.46
N GLU A 144 -13.54 10.33 -6.14
CA GLU A 144 -12.40 9.62 -6.73
C GLU A 144 -11.67 10.47 -7.76
N PHE A 145 -12.39 11.17 -8.64
CA PHE A 145 -11.78 12.07 -9.62
C PHE A 145 -11.08 13.25 -8.95
N MET A 146 -11.66 13.85 -7.90
CA MET A 146 -11.00 14.91 -7.14
C MET A 146 -9.67 14.45 -6.54
N SER A 147 -9.66 13.28 -5.90
CA SER A 147 -8.44 12.69 -5.33
C SER A 147 -7.39 12.40 -6.40
N LYS A 148 -7.80 11.89 -7.57
CA LYS A 148 -6.89 11.63 -8.70
C LYS A 148 -6.25 12.92 -9.24
N VAL A 149 -7.04 13.97 -9.46
CA VAL A 149 -6.52 15.26 -9.95
C VAL A 149 -5.47 15.82 -8.98
N ILE A 150 -5.72 15.73 -7.68
CA ILE A 150 -4.78 16.21 -6.66
C ILE A 150 -3.50 15.37 -6.61
N GLN A 151 -3.61 14.05 -6.72
CA GLN A 151 -2.44 13.16 -6.80
C GLN A 151 -1.59 13.46 -8.05
N GLU A 152 -2.23 13.70 -9.19
CA GLU A 152 -1.56 14.04 -10.45
C GLU A 152 -0.79 15.38 -10.35
N ARG A 153 -1.28 16.32 -9.53
CA ARG A 153 -0.60 17.60 -9.27
C ARG A 153 0.63 17.49 -8.35
N LYS A 154 0.87 16.32 -7.74
CA LYS A 154 2.10 15.96 -6.98
C LYS A 154 2.58 17.02 -5.99
N PHE A 155 1.69 17.50 -5.12
CA PHE A 155 2.03 18.55 -4.15
C PHE A 155 3.10 18.17 -3.12
N GLY A 156 3.42 16.88 -2.93
CA GLY A 156 4.39 16.42 -1.93
C GLY A 156 3.97 16.66 -0.47
N ARG A 157 2.73 17.12 -0.25
CA ARG A 157 2.10 17.40 1.04
C ARG A 157 0.60 17.14 0.99
N SER A 158 -0.06 17.16 2.14
CA SER A 158 -1.52 17.15 2.21
C SER A 158 -2.11 18.37 1.47
N PRO A 159 -3.17 18.15 0.67
CA PRO A 159 -3.83 19.24 -0.04
C PRO A 159 -4.61 20.12 0.94
N THR A 160 -4.69 21.42 0.64
CA THR A 160 -5.57 22.36 1.34
C THR A 160 -7.00 22.29 0.79
N GLU A 161 -7.96 22.80 1.56
CA GLU A 161 -9.36 22.85 1.09
C GLU A 161 -9.52 23.68 -0.19
N SER A 162 -8.80 24.81 -0.30
CA SER A 162 -8.82 25.65 -1.51
C SER A 162 -8.37 24.86 -2.73
N GLU A 163 -7.24 24.15 -2.63
CA GLU A 163 -6.69 23.34 -3.73
C GLU A 163 -7.67 22.23 -4.14
N MET A 164 -8.33 21.59 -3.18
CA MET A 164 -9.37 20.60 -3.45
C MET A 164 -10.57 21.22 -4.19
N ARG A 165 -11.00 22.43 -3.79
CA ARG A 165 -12.10 23.15 -4.46
C ARG A 165 -11.72 23.55 -5.89
N ASP A 166 -10.48 23.97 -6.12
CA ASP A 166 -9.98 24.33 -7.46
C ASP A 166 -9.92 23.12 -8.41
N CYS A 167 -9.86 21.90 -7.87
CA CYS A 167 -9.92 20.67 -8.66
C CYS A 167 -11.35 20.25 -9.05
N LEU A 168 -12.38 20.83 -8.41
CA LEU A 168 -13.76 20.43 -8.63
C LEU A 168 -14.23 20.59 -10.09
N PRO A 169 -13.94 21.70 -10.81
CA PRO A 169 -14.34 21.83 -12.21
C PRO A 169 -13.73 20.75 -13.11
N GLU A 170 -12.45 20.44 -12.92
CA GLU A 170 -11.75 19.41 -13.68
C GLU A 170 -12.30 18.01 -13.37
N ALA A 171 -12.55 17.71 -12.09
CA ALA A 171 -13.15 16.45 -11.67
C ALA A 171 -14.56 16.27 -12.24
N LYS A 172 -15.38 17.33 -12.28
CA LYS A 172 -16.71 17.32 -12.92
C LYS A 172 -16.60 17.06 -14.43
N ALA A 173 -15.65 17.70 -15.11
CA ALA A 173 -15.42 17.45 -16.54
C ALA A 173 -15.04 15.99 -16.83
N ARG A 174 -14.15 15.41 -16.02
CA ARG A 174 -13.78 13.97 -16.13
C ARG A 174 -14.97 13.05 -15.86
N LEU A 175 -15.78 13.35 -14.83
CA LEU A 175 -17.01 12.62 -14.54
C LEU A 175 -18.00 12.70 -15.71
N GLN A 176 -18.16 13.88 -16.31
CA GLN A 176 -19.03 14.10 -17.47
C GLN A 176 -18.58 13.22 -18.64
N VAL A 177 -17.30 13.23 -19.01
CA VAL A 177 -16.76 12.40 -20.08
C VAL A 177 -16.99 10.91 -19.82
N GLN A 178 -16.69 10.44 -18.60
CA GLN A 178 -16.90 9.04 -18.23
C GLN A 178 -18.38 8.64 -18.30
N THR A 179 -19.27 9.52 -17.85
CA THR A 179 -20.72 9.26 -17.82
C THR A 179 -21.30 9.25 -19.23
N MET A 180 -20.87 10.17 -20.08
CA MET A 180 -21.24 10.21 -21.50
C MET A 180 -20.81 8.96 -22.25
N THR A 181 -19.54 8.57 -22.11
CA THR A 181 -19.00 7.34 -22.73
C THR A 181 -19.79 6.11 -22.28
N TYR A 182 -20.26 6.09 -21.04
CA TYR A 182 -21.11 5.02 -20.55
C TYR A 182 -22.50 5.03 -21.19
N LEU A 183 -23.14 6.20 -21.25
CA LEU A 183 -24.48 6.34 -21.83
C LEU A 183 -24.48 5.97 -23.32
N GLU A 184 -23.51 6.41 -24.10
CA GLU A 184 -23.37 6.05 -25.53
C GLU A 184 -23.28 4.53 -25.75
N ARG A 185 -22.59 3.83 -24.83
CA ARG A 185 -22.48 2.36 -24.88
C ARG A 185 -23.75 1.66 -24.40
N ALA A 186 -24.41 2.20 -23.38
CA ALA A 186 -25.59 1.62 -22.75
C ALA A 186 -26.87 1.86 -23.57
N LEU A 187 -26.93 2.98 -24.28
CA LEU A 187 -28.08 3.53 -24.99
C LEU A 187 -27.66 3.87 -26.45
N PRO A 188 -27.40 2.85 -27.29
CA PRO A 188 -26.81 3.06 -28.60
C PRO A 188 -27.78 3.75 -29.57
N GLY A 189 -27.25 4.43 -30.58
CA GLY A 189 -28.02 5.04 -31.66
C GLY A 189 -28.57 6.43 -31.36
N TYR A 190 -28.24 7.00 -30.19
CA TYR A 190 -28.60 8.37 -29.81
C TYR A 190 -27.35 9.24 -29.69
N ASP A 191 -27.38 10.42 -30.29
CA ASP A 191 -26.29 11.41 -30.17
C ASP A 191 -26.45 12.20 -28.88
N PHE A 192 -25.84 11.69 -27.80
CA PHE A 192 -25.80 12.40 -26.53
C PHE A 192 -24.89 13.64 -26.59
N GLN A 193 -23.79 13.62 -27.35
CA GLN A 193 -22.78 14.69 -27.34
C GLN A 193 -23.29 15.98 -27.98
N GLY A 194 -24.11 15.86 -29.03
CA GLY A 194 -24.73 16.99 -29.72
C GLY A 194 -25.89 17.63 -28.95
N HIS A 195 -26.37 17.01 -27.86
CA HIS A 195 -27.62 17.37 -27.21
C HIS A 195 -27.58 18.73 -26.50
N ILE A 196 -28.64 19.54 -26.65
CA ILE A 196 -28.71 20.93 -26.17
C ILE A 196 -28.58 21.02 -24.63
N ILE A 197 -29.04 19.99 -23.91
CA ILE A 197 -28.91 19.85 -22.45
C ILE A 197 -27.44 19.99 -21.98
N LEU A 198 -26.47 19.59 -22.80
CA LEU A 198 -25.04 19.69 -22.47
C LEU A 198 -24.43 21.05 -22.85
N LYS A 199 -25.10 21.86 -23.67
CA LYS A 199 -24.63 23.17 -24.15
C LYS A 199 -24.96 24.32 -23.20
N HIS A 200 -25.88 24.11 -22.26
CA HIS A 200 -26.17 25.04 -21.18
C HIS A 200 -25.58 24.48 -19.87
N PRO A 201 -24.38 24.91 -19.44
CA PRO A 201 -24.01 24.73 -18.04
C PRO A 201 -25.03 25.53 -17.25
N GLY A 202 -25.88 24.84 -16.48
CA GLY A 202 -26.85 25.49 -15.60
C GLY A 202 -26.13 26.52 -14.72
N SER A 203 -26.73 27.71 -14.71
CA SER A 203 -26.41 28.89 -13.90
C SER A 203 -26.12 28.58 -12.44
#